data_AF-A0AA41HI14-F1
#
_entry.id   AF-A0AA41HI14-F1
#
_cell.length_a   1.000
_cell.length_b   1.000
_cell.length_c   1.000
_cell.angle_alpha   90.00
_cell.angle_beta   90.00
_cell.angle_gamma   90.00
#
_symmetry.space_group_name_H-M   'P 1'
#
loop_
_entity.id
_entity.type
_entity.pdbx_description
1 polymer ?
#
loop_
_entity_poly.entity_id
_entity_poly.type
_entity_poly.pdbx_seq_one_letter_code
_entity_poly.pdbx_strand_id
1 'polypeptide(L)'
;MSRVQLGKNRLPRFNMPFEAGIAYAMHTLNPYQWDHHIGILDGVQYQHNASISDLAGLDTKVHENDPVKAIGCVRDFLRKKSARTLPGAKHVTDRYLAFQGTLAVAAKKNKVKLSELKSWNYANDLQDLMASWILQNPS
;
A
#
# COMPACT_ATOMS: atom_id res chain seq x y z
N MET A 1 -2.42 -5.83 0.16
CA MET A 1 -2.50 -5.22 -1.18
C MET A 1 -3.04 -6.26 -2.13
N SER A 2 -4.35 -6.23 -2.36
CA SER A 2 -5.07 -7.09 -3.28
C SER A 2 -4.83 -6.60 -4.72
N ARG A 3 -4.87 -7.45 -5.75
CA ARG A 3 -4.76 -7.04 -7.18
C ARG A 3 -5.63 -7.95 -8.03
N VAL A 4 -6.35 -7.40 -9.01
CA VAL A 4 -7.01 -8.23 -10.02
C VAL A 4 -5.93 -8.89 -10.88
N GLN A 5 -5.85 -10.21 -10.79
CA GLN A 5 -4.92 -11.01 -11.58
C GLN A 5 -5.66 -12.24 -12.09
N LEU A 6 -5.30 -12.69 -13.29
CA LEU A 6 -5.73 -13.98 -13.78
C LEU A 6 -5.15 -15.08 -12.88
N GLY A 7 -6.02 -15.91 -12.30
CA GLY A 7 -5.61 -17.10 -11.57
C GLY A 7 -5.08 -18.18 -12.51
N LYS A 8 -4.53 -19.28 -11.94
CA LYS A 8 -4.02 -20.44 -12.70
C LYS A 8 -5.04 -21.00 -13.70
N ASN A 9 -6.33 -20.83 -13.43
CA ASN A 9 -7.43 -21.30 -14.27
C ASN A 9 -7.88 -20.25 -15.31
N ARG A 10 -7.11 -19.18 -15.52
CA ARG A 10 -7.47 -18.01 -16.36
C ARG A 10 -8.74 -17.28 -15.92
N LEU A 11 -9.17 -17.48 -14.67
CA LEU A 11 -10.28 -16.73 -14.08
C LEU A 11 -9.76 -15.50 -13.34
N PRO A 12 -10.32 -14.31 -13.55
CA PRO A 12 -9.94 -13.11 -12.82
C PRO A 12 -10.26 -13.27 -11.32
N ARG A 13 -9.28 -12.98 -10.45
CA ARG A 13 -9.51 -12.86 -9.01
C ARG A 13 -10.06 -11.47 -8.69
N PHE A 14 -11.33 -11.39 -8.31
CA PHE A 14 -12.03 -10.13 -8.01
C PHE A 14 -11.89 -9.66 -6.56
N ASN A 15 -10.80 -10.02 -5.87
CA ASN A 15 -10.61 -9.60 -4.48
C ASN A 15 -10.56 -8.06 -4.35
N MET A 16 -9.95 -7.36 -5.30
CA MET A 16 -9.91 -5.88 -5.32
C MET A 16 -11.29 -5.23 -5.50
N PRO A 17 -12.10 -5.58 -6.52
CA PRO A 17 -13.47 -5.04 -6.63
C PRO A 17 -14.35 -5.35 -5.42
N PHE A 18 -14.21 -6.54 -4.82
CA PHE A 18 -14.97 -6.92 -3.63
C PHE A 18 -14.60 -6.08 -2.41
N GLU A 19 -13.30 -6.00 -2.07
CA GLU A 19 -12.80 -5.18 -0.97
C GLU A 19 -13.11 -3.70 -1.18
N ALA A 20 -12.94 -3.19 -2.41
CA ALA A 20 -13.25 -1.81 -2.76
C ALA A 20 -14.75 -1.50 -2.65
N GLY A 21 -15.62 -2.44 -3.06
CA GLY A 21 -17.07 -2.31 -2.93
C GLY A 21 -17.53 -2.20 -1.46
N ILE A 22 -16.96 -3.02 -0.58
CA ILE A 22 -17.23 -2.94 0.87
C ILE A 22 -16.74 -1.61 1.43
N ALA A 23 -15.50 -1.21 1.12
CA ALA A 23 -14.96 0.06 1.58
C ALA A 23 -15.84 1.23 1.13
N TYR A 24 -16.24 1.25 -0.15
CA TYR A 24 -17.12 2.27 -0.74
C TYR A 24 -18.49 2.32 -0.07
N ALA A 25 -19.10 1.17 0.22
CA ALA A 25 -20.34 1.11 0.98
C ALA A 25 -20.18 1.69 2.40
N MET A 26 -19.08 1.40 3.10
CA MET A 26 -18.79 2.00 4.41
C MET A 26 -18.61 3.51 4.34
N HIS A 27 -17.98 4.02 3.26
CA HIS A 27 -17.82 5.46 3.05
C HIS A 27 -19.13 6.18 2.70
N THR A 28 -19.97 5.58 1.86
CA THR A 28 -21.20 6.20 1.37
C THR A 28 -22.38 6.06 2.33
N LEU A 29 -22.57 4.88 2.92
CA LEU A 29 -23.68 4.61 3.84
C LEU A 29 -23.41 5.12 5.25
N ASN A 30 -22.13 5.27 5.61
CA ASN A 30 -21.67 5.67 6.94
C ASN A 30 -22.49 5.06 8.10
N PRO A 31 -22.68 3.72 8.14
CA PRO A 31 -23.61 3.08 9.07
C PRO A 31 -23.23 3.27 10.55
N TYR A 32 -21.97 3.64 10.81
CA TYR A 32 -21.43 3.84 12.16
C TYR A 32 -21.21 5.32 12.50
N GLN A 33 -21.63 6.26 11.64
CA GLN A 33 -21.41 7.71 11.79
C GLN A 33 -19.94 8.09 12.03
N TRP A 34 -19.01 7.35 11.43
CA TRP A 34 -17.57 7.62 11.49
C TRP A 34 -17.06 8.13 10.14
N ASP A 35 -16.12 9.07 10.18
CA ASP A 35 -15.46 9.54 8.97
C ASP A 35 -14.56 8.42 8.41
N HIS A 36 -15.12 7.64 7.48
CA HIS A 36 -14.37 6.65 6.72
C HIS A 36 -13.84 7.30 5.44
N HIS A 37 -12.53 7.28 5.21
CA HIS A 37 -11.91 7.82 4.00
C HIS A 37 -11.25 6.73 3.18
N ILE A 38 -11.48 6.73 1.86
CA ILE A 38 -10.91 5.74 0.94
C ILE A 38 -9.96 6.44 -0.02
N GLY A 39 -8.77 5.86 -0.18
CA GLY A 39 -7.84 6.19 -1.25
C GLY A 39 -7.62 4.96 -2.12
N ILE A 40 -7.70 5.11 -3.44
CA ILE A 40 -7.45 4.02 -4.39
C ILE A 40 -6.14 4.31 -5.12
N LEU A 41 -5.26 3.32 -5.12
CA LEU A 41 -3.96 3.36 -5.78
C LEU A 41 -3.93 2.34 -6.91
N ASP A 42 -3.55 2.78 -8.12
CA ASP A 42 -3.37 1.90 -9.28
C ASP A 42 -1.89 1.72 -9.63
N GLY A 43 -1.52 0.48 -9.96
CA GLY A 43 -0.18 0.14 -10.43
C GLY A 43 0.03 0.40 -11.91
N VAL A 44 -1.00 0.68 -12.70
CA VAL A 44 -0.91 0.97 -14.15
C VAL A 44 -1.85 2.10 -14.52
N GLN A 45 -1.40 3.06 -15.34
CA GLN A 45 -2.26 4.15 -15.78
C GLN A 45 -3.44 3.61 -16.61
N TYR A 46 -4.67 4.05 -16.30
CA TYR A 46 -5.90 3.74 -17.03
C TYR A 46 -6.44 2.29 -16.99
N GLN A 47 -5.95 1.40 -16.11
CA GLN A 47 -6.60 0.07 -15.96
C GLN A 47 -8.03 0.18 -15.41
N HIS A 48 -8.31 1.18 -14.58
CA HIS A 48 -9.64 1.41 -14.00
C HIS A 48 -10.65 2.05 -14.96
N ASN A 49 -10.19 2.84 -15.95
CA ASN A 49 -11.06 3.52 -16.92
C ASN A 49 -11.86 2.54 -17.81
N ALA A 50 -11.47 1.27 -17.85
CA ALA A 50 -12.20 0.23 -18.57
C ALA A 50 -13.28 -0.48 -17.72
N SER A 51 -13.31 -0.31 -16.39
CA SER A 51 -14.09 -1.19 -15.50
C SER A 51 -15.01 -0.50 -14.50
N ILE A 52 -14.73 0.72 -14.00
CA ILE A 52 -15.56 1.35 -12.95
C ILE A 52 -15.66 2.86 -13.17
N SER A 53 -16.75 3.29 -13.83
CA SER A 53 -17.08 4.71 -14.05
C SER A 53 -17.40 5.48 -12.76
N ASP A 54 -17.83 4.80 -11.71
CA ASP A 54 -18.24 5.41 -10.43
C ASP A 54 -17.08 5.89 -9.56
N LEU A 55 -15.83 5.61 -9.94
CA LEU A 55 -14.64 6.10 -9.25
C LEU A 55 -14.25 7.54 -9.64
N ALA A 56 -14.98 8.18 -10.55
CA ALA A 56 -14.66 9.51 -11.07
C ALA A 56 -14.60 10.64 -10.00
N GLY A 57 -15.11 10.40 -8.78
CA GLY A 57 -15.01 11.32 -7.64
C GLY A 57 -13.92 10.96 -6.61
N LEU A 58 -13.24 9.82 -6.78
CA LEU A 58 -12.15 9.36 -5.91
C LEU A 58 -10.82 9.61 -6.64
N ASP A 59 -9.97 10.47 -6.05
CA ASP A 59 -8.63 10.86 -6.56
C ASP A 59 -7.75 9.61 -6.75
N THR A 60 -7.93 8.94 -7.88
CA THR A 60 -7.24 7.69 -8.23
C THR A 60 -5.81 8.02 -8.58
N LYS A 61 -4.88 7.61 -7.72
CA LYS A 61 -3.47 7.90 -7.91
C LYS A 61 -2.76 6.73 -8.54
N VAL A 62 -2.08 7.00 -9.65
CA VAL A 62 -1.30 5.99 -10.38
C VAL A 62 0.14 6.02 -9.86
N HIS A 63 0.63 4.86 -9.42
CA HIS A 63 1.98 4.71 -8.89
C HIS A 63 2.89 3.85 -9.77
N GLU A 64 2.42 3.31 -10.89
CA GLU A 64 3.23 2.57 -11.88
C GLU A 64 4.02 1.38 -11.32
N ASN A 65 3.58 0.78 -10.21
CA ASN A 65 4.35 -0.20 -9.42
C ASN A 65 5.71 0.34 -8.90
N ASP A 66 5.92 1.65 -8.92
CA ASP A 66 7.05 2.32 -8.30
C ASP A 66 6.74 2.58 -6.80
N PRO A 67 7.52 2.01 -5.86
CA PRO A 67 7.31 2.20 -4.44
C PRO A 67 7.47 3.67 -4.00
N VAL A 68 8.32 4.46 -4.65
CA VAL A 68 8.53 5.89 -4.34
C VAL A 68 7.28 6.69 -4.69
N LYS A 69 6.71 6.45 -5.87
CA LYS A 69 5.43 7.06 -6.28
C LYS A 69 4.30 6.64 -5.33
N ALA A 70 4.24 5.36 -4.96
CA ALA A 70 3.22 4.86 -4.04
C ALA A 70 3.29 5.53 -2.66
N ILE A 71 4.51 5.71 -2.11
CA ILE A 71 4.74 6.43 -0.85
C ILE A 71 4.21 7.86 -0.95
N GLY A 72 4.51 8.58 -2.03
CA GLY A 72 3.99 9.92 -2.26
C GLY A 72 2.46 9.96 -2.30
N CYS A 73 1.85 9.03 -3.03
CA CYS A 73 0.40 8.93 -3.16
C CYS A 73 -0.29 8.74 -1.80
N VAL A 74 0.19 7.78 -0.99
CA VAL A 74 -0.34 7.50 0.35
C VAL A 74 -0.13 8.69 1.28
N ARG A 75 1.07 9.27 1.32
CA ARG A 75 1.39 10.41 2.20
C ARG A 75 0.48 11.61 1.91
N ASP A 76 0.28 11.93 0.65
CA ASP A 76 -0.57 13.05 0.25
C ASP A 76 -2.04 12.79 0.54
N PHE A 77 -2.51 11.56 0.36
CA PHE A 77 -3.86 11.16 0.77
C PHE A 77 -4.05 11.36 2.28
N LEU A 78 -3.13 10.85 3.10
CA LEU A 78 -3.17 11.01 4.56
C LEU A 78 -3.08 12.48 4.98
N ARG A 79 -2.29 13.30 4.28
CA ARG A 79 -2.21 14.75 4.57
C ARG A 79 -3.52 15.48 4.22
N LYS A 80 -4.19 15.10 3.13
CA LYS A 80 -5.50 15.66 2.76
C LYS A 80 -6.61 15.27 3.74
N LYS A 81 -6.49 14.10 4.39
CA LYS A 81 -7.53 13.51 5.24
C LYS A 81 -7.24 13.56 6.74
N SER A 82 -6.12 14.14 7.16
CA SER A 82 -5.80 14.31 8.57
C SER A 82 -5.33 15.73 8.88
N ALA A 83 -5.65 16.21 10.08
CA ALA A 83 -5.14 17.48 10.59
C ALA A 83 -3.67 17.39 11.06
N ARG A 84 -3.02 16.22 10.93
CA ARG A 84 -1.67 15.98 11.44
C ARG A 84 -0.61 16.47 10.46
N THR A 85 0.45 17.06 11.00
CA THR A 85 1.66 17.33 10.22
C THR A 85 2.36 16.02 9.93
N LEU A 86 2.51 15.70 8.64
CA LEU A 86 3.24 14.53 8.17
C LEU A 86 4.61 14.93 7.61
N PRO A 87 5.65 14.09 7.80
CA PRO A 87 6.92 14.25 7.13
C PRO A 87 6.78 14.37 5.61
N GLY A 88 7.76 15.01 4.97
CA GLY A 88 7.81 15.12 3.52
C GLY A 88 7.94 13.74 2.85
N ALA A 89 7.39 13.59 1.65
CA ALA A 89 7.47 12.34 0.88
C ALA A 89 8.93 11.88 0.67
N LYS A 90 9.85 12.84 0.45
CA LYS A 90 11.30 12.56 0.35
C LYS A 90 11.85 11.92 1.63
N HIS A 91 11.53 12.47 2.80
CA HIS A 91 12.00 11.91 4.07
C HIS A 91 11.50 10.46 4.26
N VAL A 92 10.21 10.20 4.00
CA VAL A 92 9.65 8.84 4.08
C VAL A 92 10.30 7.89 3.06
N THR A 93 10.61 8.39 1.86
CA THR A 93 11.31 7.63 0.81
C THR A 93 12.73 7.28 1.22
N ASP A 94 13.49 8.25 1.73
CA ASP A 94 14.87 8.06 2.17
C ASP A 94 14.92 7.01 3.30
N ARG A 95 13.96 7.07 4.23
CA ARG A 95 13.75 6.06 5.30
C ARG A 95 13.45 4.68 4.73
N TYR A 96 12.54 4.58 3.76
CA TYR A 96 12.21 3.32 3.10
C TYR A 96 13.43 2.69 2.40
N LEU A 97 14.21 3.50 1.67
CA LEU A 97 15.42 3.04 1.00
C LEU A 97 16.50 2.60 1.98
N ALA A 98 16.68 3.33 3.08
CA ALA A 98 17.61 2.94 4.14
C ALA A 98 17.23 1.58 4.75
N PHE A 99 15.94 1.38 5.07
CA PHE A 99 15.44 0.09 5.53
C PHE A 99 15.67 -1.03 4.49
N GLN A 100 15.37 -0.80 3.20
CA GLN A 100 15.63 -1.78 2.14
C GLN A 100 17.10 -2.21 2.08
N GLY A 101 18.03 -1.27 2.31
CA GLY A 101 19.47 -1.57 2.39
C GLY A 101 19.83 -2.53 3.54
N THR A 102 19.06 -2.55 4.63
CA THR A 102 19.31 -3.46 5.77
C THR A 102 18.78 -4.88 5.56
N LEU A 103 17.85 -5.08 4.62
CA LEU A 103 17.14 -6.35 4.47
C LEU A 103 18.06 -7.52 4.11
N ALA A 104 19.11 -7.28 3.32
CA ALA A 104 20.06 -8.32 2.96
C ALA A 104 20.84 -8.84 4.19
N VAL A 105 21.17 -7.94 5.12
CA VAL A 105 21.85 -8.30 6.38
C VAL A 105 20.88 -9.00 7.32
N ALA A 106 19.65 -8.49 7.44
CA ALA A 106 18.60 -9.11 8.25
C ALA A 106 18.25 -10.53 7.76
N ALA A 107 18.14 -10.73 6.44
CA ALA A 107 17.89 -12.04 5.83
C ALA A 107 19.00 -13.04 6.18
N LYS A 108 20.27 -12.64 6.05
CA LYS A 108 21.42 -13.47 6.44
C LYS A 108 21.40 -13.81 7.92
N LYS A 109 21.12 -12.83 8.79
CA LYS A 109 21.03 -13.02 10.26
C LYS A 109 19.95 -14.04 10.62
N ASN A 110 18.79 -13.97 9.96
CA ASN A 110 17.65 -14.85 10.20
C ASN A 110 17.74 -16.16 9.42
N LYS A 111 18.84 -16.42 8.69
CA LYS A 111 19.07 -17.62 7.87
C LYS A 111 17.97 -17.88 6.84
N VAL A 112 17.38 -16.81 6.30
CA VAL A 112 16.37 -16.86 5.23
C VAL A 112 16.90 -16.23 3.96
N LYS A 113 16.43 -16.66 2.78
CA LYS A 113 16.78 -15.96 1.53
C LYS A 113 16.08 -14.61 1.48
N LEU A 114 16.72 -13.62 0.85
CA LEU A 114 16.11 -12.30 0.66
C LEU A 114 14.78 -12.37 -0.12
N SER A 115 14.69 -13.29 -1.09
CA SER A 115 13.45 -13.53 -1.84
C SER A 115 12.33 -14.12 -0.99
N GLU A 116 12.67 -14.97 0.00
CA GLU A 116 11.71 -15.55 0.94
C GLU A 116 11.23 -14.49 1.92
N LEU A 117 12.14 -13.68 2.46
CA LEU A 117 11.82 -12.57 3.35
C LEU A 117 10.91 -11.51 2.69
N LYS A 118 11.03 -11.33 1.37
CA LYS A 118 10.16 -10.44 0.58
C LYS A 118 8.85 -11.08 0.12
N SER A 119 8.60 -12.33 0.48
CA SER A 119 7.40 -13.06 0.07
C SER A 119 6.24 -12.88 1.07
N TRP A 120 5.03 -13.18 0.62
CA TRP A 120 3.82 -13.13 1.45
C TRP A 120 3.89 -14.06 2.67
N ASN A 121 4.60 -15.18 2.58
CA ASN A 121 4.71 -16.13 3.68
C ASN A 121 5.49 -15.57 4.88
N TYR A 122 6.32 -14.55 4.66
CA TYR A 122 7.18 -13.90 5.66
C TYR A 122 6.77 -12.44 5.92
N ALA A 123 5.52 -12.08 5.57
CA ALA A 123 5.05 -10.71 5.72
C ALA A 123 5.12 -10.23 7.18
N ASN A 124 4.83 -11.10 8.14
CA ASN A 124 4.92 -10.79 9.57
C ASN A 124 6.37 -10.54 10.00
N ASP A 125 7.32 -11.40 9.58
CA ASP A 125 8.74 -11.20 9.88
C ASP A 125 9.27 -9.87 9.30
N LEU A 126 8.83 -9.53 8.09
CA LEU A 126 9.19 -8.26 7.46
C LEU A 126 8.61 -7.06 8.22
N GLN A 127 7.38 -7.16 8.74
CA GLN A 127 6.77 -6.13 9.57
C GLN A 127 7.51 -5.95 10.90
N ASP A 128 7.88 -7.06 11.56
CA ASP A 128 8.63 -7.03 12.83
C ASP A 128 10.03 -6.42 12.65
N LEU A 129 10.70 -6.76 11.54
CA LEU A 129 11.97 -6.14 11.17
C LEU A 129 11.83 -4.65 10.92
N MET A 130 10.78 -4.22 10.22
CA MET A 130 10.50 -2.81 9.97
C MET A 130 10.22 -2.05 11.26
N ALA A 131 9.38 -2.60 12.15
CA ALA A 131 9.07 -2.01 13.44
C ALA A 131 10.33 -1.87 14.30
N SER A 132 11.14 -2.92 14.38
CA SER A 132 12.41 -2.92 15.11
C SER A 132 13.40 -1.88 14.54
N TRP A 133 13.48 -1.78 13.20
CA TRP A 133 14.34 -0.81 12.53
C TRP A 133 13.89 0.63 12.81
N ILE A 134 12.58 0.90 12.83
CA ILE A 134 12.04 2.23 13.17
C ILE A 134 12.40 2.61 14.60
N LEU A 135 12.27 1.68 15.56
CA LEU A 135 12.62 1.94 16.97
C LEU A 135 14.11 2.23 17.16
N GLN A 136 14.98 1.56 16.41
CA GLN A 136 16.43 1.77 16.45
C GLN A 136 16.89 3.03 15.71
N ASN A 137 16.05 3.56 14.82
CA ASN A 137 16.35 4.73 14.00
C ASN A 137 15.19 5.73 14.15
N PRO A 138 15.06 6.43 15.29
CA PRO A 138 14.03 7.46 15.44
C PRO A 138 14.22 8.59 14.42
N SER A 139 13.12 9.26 14.06
CA SER A 139 13.08 10.36 13.07
C SER A 139 13.38 11.72 13.70
#